data_AF-A0A974SPW7-F1
#
_entry.id   AF-A0A974SPW7-F1
#
_cell.length_a   1.000
_cell.length_b   1.000
_cell.length_c   1.000
_cell.angle_alpha   90.00
_cell.angle_beta   90.00
_cell.angle_gamma   90.00
#
_symmetry.space_group_name_H-M   'P 1'
#
loop_
_entity.id
_entity.type
_entity.pdbx_description
1 polymer ?
#
loop_
_entity_poly.entity_id
_entity_poly.type
_entity_poly.pdbx_seq_one_letter_code
_entity_poly.pdbx_strand_id
1 'polypeptide(L)'
;MNKNTAVALAAVPLTLALAYPATAWIVGQQVETAIAQNYRLLDDNPSVKIVSRDYQRGLFSATETLTVELLGNVTQAIARQRQEAIAANPGVQLPPVRPILLTVRSRIKHGPFPGLRSFAAASVDSELVLAGELQKQVEGVLGDQKPLQVRSEYRFDGSGTSTLASPAFSTHWQASEGAGHNTLAWGGLSMHVDFAPGMRRYSIRAEAPKLELKGSRGGQLTLAEMRLEGSQQRVFDDDPLLYSGAQRLTVARLAVAAGESGGEPVEARRVSYEAEIPVNGEFIDLIGRLGSESLRIDGKDYGPAHYDFSLRHLHARTAAALYRELLRLSSDAELQLAAQAEPARLFAPLAKPALELLKHGPELSVDRISFRSPHGDAALAARVRLKDLQAQDVSNPLLLLAKLDASADIALPEGLLGEVAGPAAAPEGEAATGVLVDPAAQRGALLRQRVAELMAQGFVVREGSLLRSTLAFSNGRLTVNGQTLDPLAIGAPGAAQPAPSTK
;
A
#
# COMPACT_ATOMS: atom_id res chain seq x y z
N MET A 1 47.91 56.00 10.79
CA MET A 1 47.32 54.73 10.26
C MET A 1 48.17 54.32 9.06
N ASN A 2 48.92 53.21 9.14
CA ASN A 2 49.88 52.83 8.10
C ASN A 2 49.15 52.33 6.85
N LYS A 3 49.63 52.70 5.66
CA LYS A 3 49.06 52.29 4.35
C LYS A 3 48.82 50.77 4.26
N ASN A 4 49.65 49.95 4.90
CA ASN A 4 49.52 48.50 4.92
C ASN A 4 48.35 48.00 5.80
N THR A 5 47.99 48.72 6.86
CA THR A 5 46.82 48.38 7.70
C THR A 5 45.51 48.77 7.02
N ALA A 6 45.50 49.85 6.22
CA ALA A 6 44.34 50.25 5.42
C ALA A 6 44.08 49.29 4.23
N VAL A 7 45.13 48.78 3.58
CA VAL A 7 45.02 47.77 2.52
C VAL A 7 44.56 46.41 3.08
N ALA A 8 45.03 46.02 4.28
CA ALA A 8 44.57 44.80 4.95
C ALA A 8 43.11 44.90 5.44
N LEU A 9 42.68 46.06 5.96
CA LEU A 9 41.28 46.29 6.39
C LEU A 9 40.29 46.46 5.23
N ALA A 10 40.74 46.89 4.04
CA ALA A 10 39.90 46.93 2.83
C ALA A 10 39.90 45.60 2.06
N ALA A 11 40.98 44.81 2.14
CA ALA A 11 41.07 43.51 1.51
C ALA A 11 40.09 42.50 2.12
N VAL A 12 39.96 42.44 3.45
CA VAL A 12 39.06 41.50 4.15
C VAL A 12 37.59 41.65 3.73
N PRO A 13 36.95 42.84 3.76
CA PRO A 13 35.57 43.01 3.31
C PRO A 13 35.42 42.80 1.80
N LEU A 14 36.43 43.10 0.98
CA LEU A 14 36.40 42.84 -0.47
C LEU A 14 36.48 41.33 -0.77
N THR A 15 37.33 40.57 -0.07
CA THR A 15 37.37 39.09 -0.15
C THR A 15 36.10 38.46 0.37
N LEU A 16 35.49 38.97 1.45
CA LEU A 16 34.20 38.47 1.95
C LEU A 16 33.06 38.81 0.98
N ALA A 17 33.08 39.99 0.36
CA ALA A 17 32.10 40.43 -0.63
C ALA A 17 32.16 39.65 -1.94
N LEU A 18 33.32 39.10 -2.33
CA LEU A 18 33.47 38.23 -3.51
C LEU A 18 33.33 36.73 -3.17
N ALA A 19 33.80 36.31 -1.99
CA ALA A 19 33.71 34.92 -1.54
C ALA A 19 32.26 34.51 -1.27
N TYR A 20 31.41 35.41 -0.74
CA TYR A 20 30.02 35.10 -0.44
C TYR A 20 29.18 34.81 -1.70
N PRO A 21 29.19 35.63 -2.78
CA PRO A 21 28.58 35.29 -4.06
C PRO A 21 29.10 33.97 -4.66
N ALA A 22 30.42 33.75 -4.65
CA ALA A 22 31.01 32.55 -5.22
C ALA A 22 30.61 31.28 -4.44
N THR A 23 30.66 31.33 -3.10
CA THR A 23 30.20 30.23 -2.24
C THR A 23 28.70 30.02 -2.35
N ALA A 24 27.89 31.08 -2.42
CA ALA A 24 26.45 30.96 -2.64
C ALA A 24 26.11 30.27 -3.96
N TRP A 25 26.83 30.61 -5.04
CA TRP A 25 26.66 29.95 -6.33
C TRP A 25 27.01 28.46 -6.29
N ILE A 26 28.14 28.09 -5.67
CA ILE A 26 28.58 26.69 -5.51
C ILE A 26 27.57 25.90 -4.67
N VAL A 27 27.13 26.46 -3.53
CA VAL A 27 26.12 25.84 -2.66
C VAL A 27 24.80 25.69 -3.41
N GLY A 28 24.39 26.69 -4.20
CA GLY A 28 23.21 26.61 -5.07
C GLY A 28 23.28 25.45 -6.06
N GLN A 29 24.43 25.20 -6.67
CA GLN A 29 24.63 24.04 -7.56
C GLN A 29 24.56 22.70 -6.81
N GLN A 30 25.09 22.62 -5.58
CA GLN A 30 25.00 21.43 -4.74
C GLN A 30 23.55 21.14 -4.34
N VAL A 31 22.79 22.18 -3.96
CA VAL A 31 21.36 22.07 -3.61
C VAL A 31 20.54 21.59 -4.79
N GLU A 32 20.76 22.15 -5.99
CA GLU A 32 20.09 21.68 -7.20
C GLU A 32 20.39 20.21 -7.50
N THR A 33 21.65 19.80 -7.30
CA THR A 33 22.06 18.40 -7.46
C THR A 33 21.38 17.49 -6.45
N ALA A 34 21.30 17.88 -5.18
CA ALA A 34 20.63 17.13 -4.13
C ALA A 34 19.12 16.98 -4.39
N ILE A 35 18.46 18.05 -4.82
CA ILE A 35 17.05 18.03 -5.22
C ILE A 35 16.85 17.09 -6.43
N ALA A 36 17.69 17.20 -7.45
CA ALA A 36 17.61 16.35 -8.63
C ALA A 36 17.83 14.86 -8.30
N GLN A 37 18.70 14.54 -7.34
CA GLN A 37 18.90 13.17 -6.85
C GLN A 37 17.65 12.61 -6.19
N ASN A 38 16.91 13.40 -5.41
CA ASN A 38 15.65 12.97 -4.80
C ASN A 38 14.60 12.66 -5.88
N TYR A 39 14.56 13.43 -6.96
CA TYR A 39 13.61 13.19 -8.06
C TYR A 39 13.93 11.94 -8.89
N ARG A 40 15.19 11.53 -8.99
CA ARG A 40 15.53 10.25 -9.65
C ARG A 40 14.88 9.05 -8.97
N LEU A 41 14.60 9.13 -7.67
CA LEU A 41 13.84 8.09 -6.95
C LEU A 41 12.39 7.99 -7.43
N LEU A 42 11.85 9.06 -8.01
CA LEU A 42 10.50 9.09 -8.58
C LEU A 42 10.46 8.53 -10.00
N ASP A 43 11.54 8.68 -10.79
CA ASP A 43 11.61 8.14 -12.16
C ASP A 43 11.45 6.61 -12.19
N ASP A 44 11.93 5.93 -11.15
CA ASP A 44 11.80 4.48 -11.00
C ASP A 44 10.46 4.06 -10.35
N ASN A 45 9.57 5.01 -10.02
CA ASN A 45 8.27 4.74 -9.44
C ASN A 45 7.14 4.79 -10.49
N PRO A 46 6.49 3.65 -10.81
CA PRO A 46 5.41 3.59 -11.80
C PRO A 46 4.20 4.51 -11.52
N SER A 47 3.96 4.86 -10.26
CA SER A 47 2.77 5.62 -9.85
C SER A 47 2.98 7.13 -9.87
N VAL A 48 4.21 7.60 -10.10
CA VAL A 48 4.56 9.02 -10.14
C VAL A 48 5.47 9.27 -11.33
N LYS A 49 5.04 10.10 -12.27
CA LYS A 49 5.86 10.45 -13.44
C LYS A 49 6.14 11.94 -13.46
N ILE A 50 7.40 12.32 -13.61
CA ILE A 50 7.76 13.72 -13.84
C ILE A 50 7.42 14.07 -15.29
N VAL A 51 6.49 15.01 -15.47
CA VAL A 51 6.01 15.46 -16.79
C VAL A 51 6.84 16.63 -17.29
N SER A 52 7.15 17.57 -16.41
CA SER A 52 8.01 18.70 -16.73
C SER A 52 8.71 19.24 -15.49
N ARG A 53 9.89 19.82 -15.69
CA ARG A 53 10.66 20.52 -14.66
C ARG A 53 11.34 21.71 -15.29
N ASP A 54 11.01 22.91 -14.82
CA ASP A 54 11.72 24.15 -15.14
C ASP A 54 12.46 24.63 -13.90
N TYR A 55 13.77 24.81 -13.98
CA TYR A 55 14.62 25.24 -12.87
C TYR A 55 15.42 26.47 -13.26
N GLN A 56 15.11 27.60 -12.64
CA GLN A 56 15.72 28.90 -12.92
C GLN A 56 16.64 29.29 -11.76
N ARG A 57 17.95 29.06 -11.93
CA ARG A 57 18.96 29.34 -10.91
C ARG A 57 19.44 30.79 -10.99
N GLY A 58 19.30 31.52 -9.89
CA GLY A 58 19.98 32.79 -9.63
C GLY A 58 21.16 32.64 -8.66
N LEU A 59 21.76 33.77 -8.28
CA LEU A 59 22.98 33.79 -7.47
C LEU A 59 22.77 33.35 -6.00
N PHE A 60 21.65 33.74 -5.38
CA PHE A 60 21.31 33.42 -3.98
C PHE A 60 19.96 32.71 -3.83
N SER A 61 19.28 32.47 -4.95
CA SER A 61 17.95 31.90 -4.99
C SER A 61 17.71 31.17 -6.30
N ALA A 62 16.73 30.30 -6.33
CA ALA A 62 16.23 29.68 -7.54
C ALA A 62 14.70 29.53 -7.47
N THR A 63 14.07 29.41 -8.62
CA THR A 63 12.65 29.02 -8.71
C THR A 63 12.58 27.71 -9.48
N GLU A 64 11.78 26.78 -8.99
CA GLU A 64 11.49 25.53 -9.69
C GLU A 64 9.99 25.41 -9.91
N THR A 65 9.58 24.99 -11.10
CA THR A 65 8.22 24.54 -11.37
C THR A 65 8.28 23.10 -11.84
N LEU A 66 7.67 22.20 -11.07
CA LEU A 66 7.64 20.77 -11.30
C LEU A 66 6.20 20.34 -11.55
N THR A 67 5.93 19.65 -12.66
CA THR A 67 4.65 18.99 -12.89
C THR A 67 4.84 17.49 -12.81
N VAL A 68 4.09 16.84 -11.93
CA VAL A 68 4.05 15.38 -11.79
C VAL A 68 2.67 14.85 -12.17
N GLU A 69 2.66 13.72 -12.84
CA GLU A 69 1.49 12.88 -13.02
C GLU A 69 1.43 11.89 -11.88
N LEU A 70 0.31 11.86 -11.16
CA LEU A 70 0.04 10.91 -10.08
C LEU A 70 -0.94 9.84 -10.55
N LEU A 71 -0.76 8.63 -10.03
CA LEU A 71 -1.69 7.50 -10.19
C LEU A 71 -1.98 7.17 -11.67
N GLY A 72 -0.98 7.26 -12.54
CA GLY A 72 -1.13 6.96 -13.97
C GLY A 72 -1.68 5.56 -14.22
N ASN A 73 -1.15 4.56 -13.50
CA ASN A 73 -1.64 3.17 -13.52
C ASN A 73 -3.13 3.03 -13.15
N VAL A 74 -3.58 3.68 -12.07
CA VAL A 74 -4.99 3.66 -11.64
C VAL A 74 -5.87 4.38 -12.66
N THR A 75 -5.42 5.52 -13.17
CA THR A 75 -6.12 6.30 -14.19
C THR A 75 -6.37 5.44 -15.44
N GLN A 76 -5.36 4.68 -15.87
CA GLN A 76 -5.47 3.74 -16.98
C GLN A 76 -6.44 2.59 -16.67
N ALA A 77 -6.39 2.00 -15.48
CA ALA A 77 -7.31 0.93 -15.08
C ALA A 77 -8.78 1.41 -15.10
N ILE A 78 -9.06 2.61 -14.57
CA ILE A 78 -10.40 3.21 -14.61
C ILE A 78 -10.82 3.50 -16.06
N ALA A 79 -9.91 4.03 -16.88
CA ALA A 79 -10.19 4.31 -18.29
C ALA A 79 -10.61 3.03 -19.04
N ARG A 80 -9.95 1.90 -18.75
CA ARG A 80 -10.32 0.59 -19.32
C ARG A 80 -11.67 0.10 -18.85
N GLN A 81 -11.93 0.11 -17.55
CA GLN A 81 -13.23 -0.33 -17.02
C GLN A 81 -14.38 0.48 -17.64
N ARG A 82 -14.15 1.78 -17.87
CA ARG A 82 -15.13 2.63 -18.58
C ARG A 82 -15.25 2.26 -20.06
N GLN A 83 -14.15 1.99 -20.75
CA GLN A 83 -14.20 1.53 -22.15
C GLN A 83 -14.98 0.22 -22.29
N GLU A 84 -14.76 -0.75 -21.39
CA GLU A 84 -15.50 -2.01 -21.35
C GLU A 84 -17.00 -1.75 -21.09
N ALA A 85 -17.33 -0.86 -20.15
CA ALA A 85 -18.72 -0.48 -19.88
C ALA A 85 -19.39 0.22 -21.08
N ILE A 86 -18.66 1.08 -21.81
CA ILE A 86 -19.15 1.73 -23.04
C ILE A 86 -19.33 0.69 -24.16
N ALA A 87 -18.39 -0.24 -24.32
CA ALA A 87 -18.49 -1.30 -25.31
C ALA A 87 -19.68 -2.24 -25.05
N ALA A 88 -19.92 -2.57 -23.77
CA ALA A 88 -21.07 -3.36 -23.34
C ALA A 88 -22.41 -2.61 -23.48
N ASN A 89 -22.39 -1.27 -23.41
CA ASN A 89 -23.59 -0.46 -23.52
C ASN A 89 -23.32 0.86 -24.29
N PRO A 90 -23.37 0.84 -25.64
CA PRO A 90 -22.96 1.95 -26.50
C PRO A 90 -23.73 3.27 -26.29
N GLY A 91 -24.86 3.23 -25.58
CA GLY A 91 -25.64 4.41 -25.22
C GLY A 91 -25.12 5.16 -23.98
N VAL A 92 -24.18 4.59 -23.22
CA VAL A 92 -23.62 5.22 -22.02
C VAL A 92 -22.47 6.16 -22.41
N GLN A 93 -22.65 7.46 -22.17
CA GLN A 93 -21.58 8.45 -22.29
C GLN A 93 -20.93 8.67 -20.93
N LEU A 94 -19.65 8.29 -20.81
CA LEU A 94 -18.84 8.57 -19.63
C LEU A 94 -17.81 9.66 -19.97
N PRO A 95 -17.57 10.64 -19.08
CA PRO A 95 -16.54 11.65 -19.32
C PRO A 95 -15.14 10.99 -19.41
N PRO A 96 -14.22 11.57 -20.20
CA PRO A 96 -12.88 11.02 -20.37
C PRO A 96 -12.13 11.02 -19.04
N VAL A 97 -11.44 9.93 -18.74
CA VAL A 97 -10.54 9.85 -17.59
C VAL A 97 -9.27 10.63 -17.94
N ARG A 98 -8.96 11.65 -17.13
CA ARG A 98 -7.76 12.49 -17.32
C ARG A 98 -6.74 12.14 -16.24
N PRO A 99 -5.44 12.15 -16.56
CA PRO A 99 -4.39 11.99 -15.57
C PRO A 99 -4.46 13.10 -14.52
N ILE A 100 -4.10 12.77 -13.28
CA ILE A 100 -4.01 13.74 -12.20
C ILE A 100 -2.65 14.42 -12.31
N LEU A 101 -2.65 15.64 -12.85
CA LEU A 101 -1.45 16.47 -12.94
C LEU A 101 -1.38 17.40 -11.75
N LEU A 102 -0.30 17.31 -10.97
CA LEU A 102 0.01 18.25 -9.90
C LEU A 102 1.21 19.11 -10.30
N THR A 103 1.00 20.42 -10.34
CA THR A 103 2.06 21.38 -10.55
C THR A 103 2.47 21.98 -9.22
N VAL A 104 3.74 21.86 -8.85
CA VAL A 104 4.34 22.42 -7.64
C VAL A 104 5.32 23.51 -8.04
N ARG A 105 5.23 24.66 -7.40
CA ARG A 105 6.21 25.74 -7.55
C ARG A 105 7.00 25.90 -6.26
N SER A 106 8.31 25.79 -6.37
CA SER A 106 9.27 25.92 -5.27
C SER A 106 10.06 27.21 -5.40
N ARG A 107 10.14 27.98 -4.30
CA ARG A 107 11.06 29.10 -4.13
C ARG A 107 12.20 28.66 -3.25
N ILE A 108 13.41 28.66 -3.81
CA ILE A 108 14.61 28.15 -3.16
C ILE A 108 15.48 29.36 -2.82
N LYS A 109 15.90 29.49 -1.57
CA LYS A 109 16.99 30.39 -1.17
C LYS A 109 18.18 29.52 -0.81
N HIS A 110 19.36 29.85 -1.31
CA HIS A 110 20.55 29.03 -1.14
C HIS A 110 21.79 29.89 -0.87
N GLY A 111 22.87 29.23 -0.46
CA GLY A 111 24.08 29.86 0.06
C GLY A 111 24.25 29.58 1.55
N PRO A 112 25.39 29.96 2.17
CA PRO A 112 25.70 29.52 3.53
C PRO A 112 24.74 30.07 4.60
N PHE A 113 24.00 31.13 4.26
CA PHE A 113 22.93 31.69 5.07
C PHE A 113 21.70 32.00 4.20
N PRO A 114 20.84 31.02 3.85
CA PRO A 114 19.72 31.23 2.95
C PRO A 114 18.78 32.30 3.49
N GLY A 115 18.64 33.39 2.75
CA GLY A 115 17.86 34.56 3.17
C GLY A 115 18.38 35.26 4.43
N LEU A 116 19.63 35.00 4.85
CA LEU A 116 20.27 35.52 6.07
C LEU A 116 19.53 35.14 7.38
N ARG A 117 18.86 33.98 7.40
CA ARG A 117 18.01 33.55 8.53
C ARG A 117 18.51 32.32 9.28
N SER A 118 19.13 31.36 8.59
CA SER A 118 19.66 30.13 9.20
C SER A 118 21.02 29.80 8.61
N PHE A 119 21.81 28.96 9.29
CA PHE A 119 23.04 28.39 8.75
C PHE A 119 22.72 27.02 8.14
N ALA A 120 22.44 27.03 6.84
CA ALA A 120 21.99 25.88 6.07
C ALA A 120 22.45 26.05 4.61
N ALA A 121 22.35 25.00 3.79
CA ALA A 121 22.64 25.10 2.36
C ALA A 121 21.49 25.74 1.57
N ALA A 122 20.24 25.42 1.95
CA ALA A 122 19.05 26.03 1.37
C ALA A 122 17.81 25.95 2.24
N SER A 123 16.91 26.90 2.03
CA SER A 123 15.51 26.86 2.47
C SER A 123 14.61 26.84 1.24
N VAL A 124 13.64 25.93 1.19
CA VAL A 124 12.74 25.72 0.06
C VAL A 124 11.30 25.85 0.53
N ASP A 125 10.54 26.77 -0.07
CA ASP A 125 9.10 26.89 0.11
C ASP A 125 8.38 26.44 -1.16
N SER A 126 7.63 25.35 -1.08
CA SER A 126 6.88 24.79 -2.21
C SER A 126 5.38 24.88 -2.00
N GLU A 127 4.66 25.23 -3.06
CA GLU A 127 3.22 25.42 -3.05
C GLU A 127 2.58 24.74 -4.27
N LEU A 128 1.38 24.21 -4.10
CA LEU A 128 0.58 23.70 -5.21
C LEU A 128 0.12 24.87 -6.10
N VAL A 129 0.38 24.76 -7.39
CA VAL A 129 -0.11 25.69 -8.41
C VAL A 129 -1.46 25.18 -8.90
N LEU A 130 -2.51 25.91 -8.55
CA LEU A 130 -3.85 25.70 -9.06
C LEU A 130 -4.10 26.62 -10.26
N ALA A 131 -4.96 26.19 -11.18
CA ALA A 131 -5.35 26.98 -12.35
C ALA A 131 -6.85 26.84 -12.64
N GLY A 132 -7.39 27.84 -13.34
CA GLY A 132 -8.77 27.82 -13.84
C GLY A 132 -9.81 27.74 -12.73
N GLU A 133 -10.80 26.88 -12.94
CA GLU A 133 -11.95 26.75 -12.03
C GLU A 133 -11.56 26.19 -10.66
N LEU A 134 -10.61 25.25 -10.61
CA LEU A 134 -10.16 24.64 -9.36
C LEU A 134 -9.51 25.69 -8.43
N GLN A 135 -8.77 26.64 -8.98
CA GLN A 135 -8.20 27.73 -8.18
C GLN A 135 -9.30 28.56 -7.53
N LYS A 136 -10.33 28.98 -8.30
CA LYS A 136 -11.45 29.77 -7.78
C LYS A 136 -12.23 29.04 -6.71
N GLN A 137 -12.48 27.75 -6.89
CA GLN A 137 -13.15 26.91 -5.90
C GLN A 137 -12.35 26.81 -4.62
N VAL A 138 -11.03 26.60 -4.73
CA VAL A 138 -10.16 26.54 -3.55
C VAL A 138 -10.08 27.89 -2.84
N GLU A 139 -9.94 29.01 -3.56
CA GLU A 139 -9.97 30.36 -2.98
C GLU A 139 -11.31 30.66 -2.30
N GLY A 140 -12.43 30.21 -2.88
CA GLY A 140 -13.76 30.36 -2.27
C GLY A 140 -13.93 29.61 -0.94
N VAL A 141 -13.12 28.56 -0.70
CA VAL A 141 -13.19 27.71 0.49
C VAL A 141 -12.10 28.05 1.52
N LEU A 142 -10.89 28.32 1.05
CA LEU A 142 -9.70 28.56 1.88
C LEU A 142 -9.33 30.04 2.03
N GLY A 143 -9.99 30.93 1.30
CA GLY A 143 -9.56 32.32 1.17
C GLY A 143 -8.13 32.39 0.64
N ASP A 144 -7.28 33.15 1.33
CA ASP A 144 -5.86 33.33 0.97
C ASP A 144 -4.96 32.15 1.40
N GLN A 145 -5.48 31.18 2.15
CA GLN A 145 -4.68 30.04 2.61
C GLN A 145 -4.33 29.10 1.46
N LYS A 146 -3.09 28.61 1.45
CA LYS A 146 -2.65 27.62 0.47
C LYS A 146 -3.21 26.24 0.84
N PRO A 147 -3.76 25.47 -0.12
CA PRO A 147 -4.32 24.14 0.14
C PRO A 147 -3.27 23.12 0.58
N LEU A 148 -2.03 23.33 0.13
CA LEU A 148 -0.87 22.53 0.46
C LEU A 148 0.36 23.43 0.47
N GLN A 149 1.14 23.37 1.55
CA GLN A 149 2.42 24.05 1.66
C GLN A 149 3.47 23.05 2.14
N VAL A 150 4.62 23.04 1.47
CA VAL A 150 5.79 22.27 1.88
C VAL A 150 6.93 23.23 2.16
N ARG A 151 7.63 23.03 3.28
CA ARG A 151 8.84 23.77 3.62
C ARG A 151 9.95 22.78 3.90
N SER A 152 11.08 22.94 3.24
CA SER A 152 12.23 22.07 3.43
C SER A 152 13.48 22.89 3.74
N GLU A 153 14.33 22.39 4.65
CA GLU A 153 15.64 22.94 4.91
C GLU A 153 16.70 21.88 4.59
N TYR A 154 17.67 22.25 3.74
CA TYR A 154 18.78 21.40 3.33
C TYR A 154 20.05 21.84 4.04
N ARG A 155 20.75 20.89 4.65
CA ARG A 155 22.09 21.04 5.23
C ARG A 155 23.14 20.86 4.13
N PHE A 156 24.38 21.25 4.42
CA PHE A 156 25.50 21.23 3.45
C PHE A 156 25.90 19.83 2.98
N ASP A 157 25.57 18.79 3.73
CA ASP A 157 25.78 17.39 3.33
C ASP A 157 24.64 16.84 2.44
N GLY A 158 23.61 17.65 2.16
CA GLY A 158 22.42 17.25 1.39
C GLY A 158 21.33 16.58 2.22
N SER A 159 21.54 16.41 3.52
CA SER A 159 20.49 15.96 4.45
C SER A 159 19.58 17.12 4.85
N GLY A 160 18.43 16.86 5.48
CA GLY A 160 17.52 17.95 5.81
C GLY A 160 16.29 17.56 6.59
N THR A 161 15.37 18.51 6.68
CA THR A 161 14.01 18.33 7.21
C THR A 161 13.00 18.88 6.22
N SER A 162 11.79 18.35 6.22
CA SER A 162 10.68 18.83 5.40
C SER A 162 9.38 18.74 6.18
N THR A 163 8.64 19.84 6.22
CA THR A 163 7.28 19.89 6.78
C THR A 163 6.28 20.11 5.65
N LEU A 164 5.20 19.35 5.62
CA LEU A 164 4.06 19.56 4.74
C LEU A 164 2.82 19.84 5.59
N ALA A 165 2.05 20.84 5.20
CA ALA A 165 0.83 21.24 5.89
C ALA A 165 -0.31 21.49 4.90
N SER A 166 -1.51 21.05 5.27
CA SER A 166 -2.77 21.39 4.63
C SER A 166 -3.73 21.93 5.70
N PRO A 167 -4.35 23.10 5.51
CA PRO A 167 -5.28 23.66 6.48
C PRO A 167 -6.60 22.88 6.51
N ALA A 168 -7.32 22.99 7.62
CA ALA A 168 -8.68 22.47 7.72
C ALA A 168 -9.65 23.30 6.88
N PHE A 169 -10.64 22.65 6.26
CA PHE A 169 -11.69 23.34 5.53
C PHE A 169 -12.98 22.52 5.44
N SER A 170 -14.05 23.18 5.04
CA SER A 170 -15.32 22.53 4.73
C SER A 170 -15.91 23.14 3.47
N THR A 171 -16.42 22.30 2.57
CA THR A 171 -17.06 22.73 1.33
C THR A 171 -18.26 21.89 1.01
N HIS A 172 -19.15 22.40 0.18
CA HIS A 172 -20.31 21.69 -0.34
C HIS A 172 -20.47 21.94 -1.84
N TRP A 173 -21.02 20.96 -2.56
CA TRP A 173 -21.34 21.09 -3.98
C TRP A 173 -22.65 20.39 -4.31
N GLN A 174 -23.37 20.86 -5.32
CA GLN A 174 -24.56 20.17 -5.81
C GLN A 174 -24.13 18.86 -6.47
N ALA A 175 -24.80 17.76 -6.12
CA ALA A 175 -24.49 16.44 -6.67
C ALA A 175 -24.83 16.35 -8.17
N SER A 176 -25.96 16.94 -8.56
CA SER A 176 -26.43 17.15 -9.92
C SER A 176 -27.47 18.26 -9.93
N GLU A 177 -27.83 18.77 -11.10
CA GLU A 177 -28.87 19.78 -11.23
C GLU A 177 -30.19 19.27 -10.63
N GLY A 178 -30.77 20.03 -9.69
CA GLY A 178 -31.99 19.66 -8.96
C GLY A 178 -31.82 18.63 -7.82
N ALA A 179 -30.60 18.13 -7.57
CA ALA A 179 -30.33 17.21 -6.46
C ALA A 179 -29.81 17.93 -5.20
N GLY A 180 -29.79 17.21 -4.07
CA GLY A 180 -29.22 17.70 -2.81
C GLY A 180 -27.70 17.97 -2.89
N HIS A 181 -27.17 18.52 -1.81
CA HIS A 181 -25.74 18.87 -1.70
C HIS A 181 -24.91 17.75 -1.08
N ASN A 182 -23.71 17.56 -1.60
CA ASN A 182 -22.65 16.81 -0.92
C ASN A 182 -21.83 17.78 -0.05
N THR A 183 -21.27 17.30 1.05
CA THR A 183 -20.39 18.06 1.93
C THR A 183 -19.09 17.31 2.16
N LEU A 184 -17.97 18.01 2.08
CA LEU A 184 -16.64 17.53 2.45
C LEU A 184 -16.10 18.37 3.60
N ALA A 185 -15.73 17.72 4.70
CA ALA A 185 -15.02 18.34 5.83
C ALA A 185 -13.64 17.69 5.99
N TRP A 186 -12.60 18.52 5.90
CA TRP A 186 -11.19 18.15 6.04
C TRP A 186 -10.60 18.80 7.29
N GLY A 187 -10.02 17.99 8.17
CA GLY A 187 -9.42 18.42 9.43
C GLY A 187 -7.99 18.93 9.30
N GLY A 188 -7.45 19.01 8.09
CA GLY A 188 -6.05 19.34 7.82
C GLY A 188 -5.14 18.12 7.74
N LEU A 189 -3.88 18.36 7.37
CA LEU A 189 -2.79 17.40 7.37
C LEU A 189 -1.53 18.10 7.85
N SER A 190 -0.78 17.43 8.70
CA SER A 190 0.59 17.79 9.02
C SER A 190 1.49 16.60 8.74
N MET A 191 2.67 16.85 8.20
CA MET A 191 3.68 15.82 7.96
C MET A 191 5.05 16.42 8.20
N HIS A 192 5.92 15.67 8.87
CA HIS A 192 7.31 16.00 9.14
C HIS A 192 8.19 14.86 8.65
N VAL A 193 9.21 15.19 7.87
CA VAL A 193 10.19 14.26 7.32
C VAL A 193 11.58 14.72 7.71
N ASP A 194 12.37 13.85 8.32
CA ASP A 194 13.81 14.06 8.49
C ASP A 194 14.51 13.10 7.54
N PHE A 195 15.44 13.59 6.72
CA PHE A 195 16.10 12.78 5.70
C PHE A 195 17.62 12.94 5.71
N ALA A 196 18.32 11.83 5.47
CA ALA A 196 19.73 11.78 5.17
C ALA A 196 19.98 12.10 3.68
N PRO A 197 21.24 12.33 3.25
CA PRO A 197 21.54 12.69 1.87
C PRO A 197 20.99 11.64 0.88
N GLY A 198 20.36 12.11 -0.20
CA GLY A 198 19.73 11.26 -1.21
C GLY A 198 18.60 10.36 -0.69
N MET A 199 17.99 10.70 0.46
CA MET A 199 17.00 9.88 1.16
C MET A 199 17.50 8.48 1.55
N ARG A 200 18.82 8.27 1.70
CA ARG A 200 19.40 6.97 2.13
C ARG A 200 18.77 6.45 3.43
N ARG A 201 18.34 7.37 4.28
CA ARG A 201 17.53 7.12 5.47
C ARG A 201 16.55 8.26 5.60
N TYR A 202 15.33 7.97 6.04
CA TYR A 202 14.39 9.00 6.44
C TYR A 202 13.48 8.52 7.57
N SER A 203 12.96 9.47 8.34
CA SER A 203 11.81 9.24 9.22
C SER A 203 10.66 10.13 8.79
N ILE A 204 9.45 9.61 8.87
CA ILE A 204 8.21 10.31 8.54
C ILE A 204 7.27 10.24 9.73
N ARG A 205 6.61 11.36 10.04
CA ARG A 205 5.45 11.43 10.92
C ARG A 205 4.40 12.26 10.21
N ALA A 206 3.17 11.75 10.11
CA ALA A 206 2.06 12.49 9.52
C ALA A 206 0.79 12.28 10.34
N GLU A 207 -0.02 13.32 10.43
CA GLU A 207 -1.30 13.31 11.13
C GLU A 207 -2.37 14.00 10.28
N ALA A 208 -3.51 13.34 10.12
CA ALA A 208 -4.70 13.91 9.51
C ALA A 208 -5.90 13.71 10.48
N PRO A 209 -6.38 14.78 11.14
CA PRO A 209 -7.37 14.66 12.20
C PRO A 209 -8.72 14.12 11.73
N LYS A 210 -9.17 14.52 10.54
CA LYS A 210 -10.50 14.16 10.05
C LYS A 210 -10.60 14.25 8.53
N LEU A 211 -11.29 13.28 7.94
CA LEU A 211 -11.90 13.37 6.62
C LEU A 211 -13.36 12.90 6.76
N GLU A 212 -14.31 13.75 6.40
CA GLU A 212 -15.72 13.39 6.38
C GLU A 212 -16.33 13.79 5.04
N LEU A 213 -16.97 12.84 4.39
CA LEU A 213 -17.74 13.04 3.17
C LEU A 213 -19.18 12.66 3.45
N LYS A 214 -20.11 13.59 3.25
CA LYS A 214 -21.55 13.36 3.33
C LYS A 214 -22.14 13.50 1.94
N GLY A 215 -22.74 12.43 1.45
CA GLY A 215 -23.47 12.40 0.20
C GLY A 215 -24.85 13.01 0.34
N SER A 216 -25.35 13.61 -0.73
CA SER A 216 -26.69 14.19 -0.81
C SER A 216 -27.81 13.18 -0.57
N ARG A 217 -27.56 11.91 -0.83
CA ARG A 217 -28.48 10.77 -0.58
C ARG A 217 -28.26 10.12 0.79
N GLY A 218 -27.79 10.88 1.79
CA GLY A 218 -27.67 10.47 3.19
C GLY A 218 -26.44 9.62 3.55
N GLY A 219 -25.73 9.04 2.57
CA GLY A 219 -24.52 8.25 2.83
C GLY A 219 -23.40 9.09 3.45
N GLN A 220 -22.62 8.51 4.38
CA GLN A 220 -21.52 9.22 5.04
C GLN A 220 -20.27 8.34 5.15
N LEU A 221 -19.12 8.88 4.77
CA LEU A 221 -17.80 8.31 5.06
C LEU A 221 -17.11 9.19 6.09
N THR A 222 -16.55 8.59 7.14
CA THR A 222 -15.75 9.27 8.16
C THR A 222 -14.46 8.51 8.40
N LEU A 223 -13.34 9.22 8.31
CA LEU A 223 -12.01 8.78 8.74
C LEU A 223 -11.55 9.76 9.82
N ALA A 224 -11.24 9.29 11.02
CA ALA A 224 -10.82 10.13 12.13
C ALA A 224 -9.48 9.67 12.71
N GLU A 225 -8.66 10.67 13.04
CA GLU A 225 -7.34 10.53 13.65
C GLU A 225 -6.45 9.52 12.93
N MET A 226 -6.12 9.83 11.68
CA MET A 226 -5.11 9.08 10.96
C MET A 226 -3.73 9.54 11.41
N ARG A 227 -2.87 8.59 11.78
CA ARG A 227 -1.45 8.83 12.08
C ARG A 227 -0.58 7.86 11.30
N LEU A 228 0.47 8.36 10.69
CA LEU A 228 1.50 7.59 10.01
C LEU A 228 2.84 7.91 10.66
N GLU A 229 3.59 6.88 11.03
CA GLU A 229 4.95 7.00 11.50
C GLU A 229 5.82 5.99 10.78
N GLY A 230 7.07 6.32 10.51
CA GLY A 230 8.00 5.36 9.91
C GLY A 230 9.43 5.80 9.98
N SER A 231 10.32 4.82 9.96
CA SER A 231 11.76 5.01 9.79
C SER A 231 12.25 4.01 8.76
N GLN A 232 12.88 4.53 7.72
CA GLN A 232 13.24 3.78 6.52
C GLN A 232 14.72 4.00 6.23
N GLN A 233 15.40 2.94 5.80
CA GLN A 233 16.81 2.96 5.40
C GLN A 233 16.96 2.13 4.13
N ARG A 234 17.58 2.73 3.10
CA ARG A 234 17.84 2.06 1.84
C ARG A 234 18.81 0.91 2.03
N VAL A 235 18.47 -0.26 1.48
CA VAL A 235 19.23 -1.51 1.64
C VAL A 235 20.50 -1.50 0.80
N PHE A 236 20.44 -0.96 -0.43
CA PHE A 236 21.59 -0.91 -1.34
C PHE A 236 21.81 0.50 -1.89
N ASP A 237 23.08 0.90 -2.02
CA ASP A 237 23.41 2.22 -2.59
C ASP A 237 23.11 2.31 -4.09
N ASP A 238 23.12 1.18 -4.79
CA ASP A 238 22.84 1.05 -6.22
C ASP A 238 21.39 0.65 -6.54
N ASP A 239 20.54 0.49 -5.52
CA ASP A 239 19.10 0.20 -5.69
C ASP A 239 18.25 1.28 -5.00
N PRO A 240 17.59 2.17 -5.76
CA PRO A 240 16.82 3.26 -5.18
C PRO A 240 15.48 2.83 -4.57
N LEU A 241 15.02 1.59 -4.80
CA LEU A 241 13.64 1.17 -4.52
C LEU A 241 13.51 0.30 -3.26
N LEU A 242 14.55 -0.41 -2.84
CA LEU A 242 14.48 -1.30 -1.68
C LEU A 242 14.88 -0.57 -0.38
N TYR A 243 13.90 -0.39 0.50
CA TYR A 243 14.08 0.12 1.86
C TYR A 243 13.79 -0.95 2.91
N SER A 244 14.46 -0.79 4.05
CA SER A 244 14.30 -1.54 5.28
C SER A 244 13.84 -0.61 6.40
N GLY A 245 13.30 -1.18 7.48
CA GLY A 245 12.83 -0.42 8.64
C GLY A 245 11.34 -0.63 8.92
N ALA A 246 10.76 0.25 9.72
CA ALA A 246 9.42 0.10 10.26
C ALA A 246 8.48 1.22 9.77
N GLN A 247 7.21 0.88 9.62
CA GLN A 247 6.13 1.82 9.33
C GLN A 247 4.88 1.41 10.11
N ARG A 248 4.19 2.40 10.69
CA ARG A 248 2.94 2.23 11.43
C ARG A 248 1.92 3.24 10.94
N LEU A 249 0.78 2.76 10.46
CA LEU A 249 -0.41 3.54 10.15
C LEU A 249 -1.49 3.18 11.18
N THR A 250 -2.09 4.19 11.80
CA THR A 250 -3.25 3.99 12.69
C THR A 250 -4.40 4.91 12.28
N VAL A 251 -5.62 4.42 12.45
CA VAL A 251 -6.85 5.18 12.27
C VAL A 251 -7.74 4.91 13.48
N ALA A 252 -8.09 5.95 14.24
CA ALA A 252 -8.93 5.76 15.42
C ALA A 252 -10.35 5.32 15.06
N ARG A 253 -10.91 5.84 13.96
CA ARG A 253 -12.24 5.49 13.49
C ARG A 253 -12.34 5.54 11.96
N LEU A 254 -12.81 4.45 11.38
CA LEU A 254 -13.32 4.39 10.02
C LEU A 254 -14.80 4.07 10.11
N ALA A 255 -15.68 4.89 9.52
CA ALA A 255 -17.12 4.64 9.52
C ALA A 255 -17.72 4.93 8.15
N VAL A 256 -18.56 4.02 7.68
CA VAL A 256 -19.37 4.15 6.48
C VAL A 256 -20.83 3.97 6.91
N ALA A 257 -21.61 5.04 6.83
CA ALA A 257 -23.05 4.99 7.00
C ALA A 257 -23.72 4.84 5.62
N ALA A 258 -24.68 3.93 5.55
CA ALA A 258 -25.46 3.71 4.36
C ALA A 258 -26.32 4.93 4.01
N GLY A 259 -26.43 5.22 2.72
CA GLY A 259 -27.38 6.19 2.20
C GLY A 259 -28.68 5.54 1.73
N GLU A 260 -29.51 6.30 1.03
CA GLU A 260 -30.76 5.82 0.40
C GLU A 260 -30.54 4.67 -0.59
N SER A 261 -29.30 4.47 -1.06
CA SER A 261 -28.93 3.37 -1.97
C SER A 261 -28.81 2.00 -1.28
N GLY A 262 -29.01 1.95 0.05
CA GLY A 262 -28.83 0.74 0.85
C GLY A 262 -27.37 0.47 1.20
N GLY A 263 -27.14 -0.70 1.80
CA GLY A 263 -25.86 -1.14 2.35
C GLY A 263 -25.90 -1.26 3.86
N GLU A 264 -25.08 -2.13 4.41
CA GLU A 264 -24.94 -2.28 5.87
C GLU A 264 -23.98 -1.20 6.40
N PRO A 265 -24.34 -0.47 7.47
CA PRO A 265 -23.41 0.46 8.09
C PRO A 265 -22.23 -0.32 8.67
N VAL A 266 -21.01 0.15 8.38
CA VAL A 266 -19.76 -0.46 8.85
C VAL A 266 -18.96 0.56 9.66
N GLU A 267 -18.48 0.17 10.83
CA GLU A 267 -17.60 0.97 11.66
C GLU A 267 -16.43 0.13 12.18
N ALA A 268 -15.21 0.57 11.94
CA ALA A 268 -14.00 -0.03 12.52
C ALA A 268 -13.32 0.97 13.46
N ARG A 269 -12.86 0.49 14.63
CA ARG A 269 -12.20 1.31 15.65
C ARG A 269 -10.79 0.81 15.94
N ARG A 270 -9.88 1.78 16.14
CA ARG A 270 -8.46 1.56 16.43
C ARG A 270 -7.82 0.62 15.41
N VAL A 271 -8.01 0.93 14.13
CA VAL A 271 -7.40 0.20 13.02
C VAL A 271 -5.90 0.51 13.00
N SER A 272 -5.09 -0.51 12.81
CA SER A 272 -3.64 -0.40 12.72
C SER A 272 -3.09 -1.27 11.60
N TYR A 273 -2.09 -0.76 10.92
CA TYR A 273 -1.24 -1.47 9.97
C TYR A 273 0.21 -1.18 10.35
N GLU A 274 0.96 -2.22 10.63
CA GLU A 274 2.39 -2.16 10.92
C GLU A 274 3.13 -3.00 9.88
N ALA A 275 4.16 -2.42 9.29
CA ALA A 275 5.08 -3.11 8.39
C ALA A 275 6.50 -2.99 8.94
N GLU A 276 7.25 -4.08 8.91
CA GLU A 276 8.65 -4.11 9.32
C GLU A 276 9.47 -4.93 8.33
N ILE A 277 10.61 -4.38 7.92
CA ILE A 277 11.54 -5.02 7.00
C ILE A 277 12.92 -5.05 7.67
N PRO A 278 13.20 -6.05 8.52
CA PRO A 278 14.52 -6.21 9.11
C PRO A 278 15.52 -6.75 8.07
N VAL A 279 16.78 -6.36 8.19
CA VAL A 279 17.89 -6.86 7.35
C VAL A 279 18.77 -7.78 8.18
N ASN A 280 18.98 -9.00 7.69
CA ASN A 280 19.78 -10.05 8.31
C ASN A 280 20.84 -10.54 7.31
N GLY A 281 21.98 -9.84 7.24
CA GLY A 281 23.02 -10.11 6.25
C GLY A 281 22.54 -9.82 4.83
N GLU A 282 22.55 -10.82 3.95
CA GLU A 282 22.06 -10.72 2.57
C GLU A 282 20.54 -10.93 2.43
N PHE A 283 19.86 -11.20 3.55
CA PHE A 283 18.43 -11.49 3.59
C PHE A 283 17.65 -10.35 4.23
N ILE A 284 16.39 -10.22 3.83
CA ILE A 284 15.38 -9.41 4.50
C ILE A 284 14.18 -10.29 4.87
N ASP A 285 13.45 -9.84 5.89
CA ASP A 285 12.09 -10.31 6.11
C ASP A 285 11.12 -9.18 5.76
N LEU A 286 9.88 -9.52 5.42
CA LEU A 286 8.76 -8.60 5.28
C LEU A 286 7.70 -9.06 6.27
N ILE A 287 7.42 -8.26 7.29
CA ILE A 287 6.47 -8.59 8.35
C ILE A 287 5.35 -7.56 8.31
N GLY A 288 4.12 -8.01 8.07
CA GLY A 288 2.92 -7.17 8.07
C GLY A 288 1.99 -7.58 9.20
N ARG A 289 1.49 -6.60 9.96
CA ARG A 289 0.52 -6.81 11.04
C ARG A 289 -0.65 -5.85 10.84
N LEU A 290 -1.85 -6.40 10.72
CA LEU A 290 -3.09 -5.64 10.66
C LEU A 290 -3.90 -5.92 11.91
N GLY A 291 -4.51 -4.89 12.49
CA GLY A 291 -5.32 -5.04 13.69
C GLY A 291 -6.48 -4.06 13.72
N SER A 292 -7.59 -4.48 14.33
CA SER A 292 -8.69 -3.61 14.73
C SER A 292 -9.17 -4.04 16.11
N GLU A 293 -9.50 -3.08 16.97
CA GLU A 293 -10.10 -3.41 18.27
C GLU A 293 -11.53 -3.90 18.08
N SER A 294 -12.30 -3.19 17.27
CA SER A 294 -13.68 -3.56 16.99
C SER A 294 -14.03 -3.28 15.54
N LEU A 295 -14.97 -4.08 15.04
CA LEU A 295 -15.60 -3.95 13.76
C LEU A 295 -17.10 -4.15 13.99
N ARG A 296 -17.91 -3.15 13.70
CA ARG A 296 -19.37 -3.21 13.81
C ARG A 296 -19.97 -3.23 12.42
N ILE A 297 -20.70 -4.29 12.10
CA ILE A 297 -21.39 -4.47 10.81
C ILE A 297 -22.86 -4.72 11.13
N ASP A 298 -23.74 -3.91 10.55
CA ASP A 298 -25.21 -4.02 10.75
C ASP A 298 -25.60 -4.12 12.24
N GLY A 299 -24.95 -3.31 13.08
CA GLY A 299 -25.20 -3.28 14.53
C GLY A 299 -24.63 -4.45 15.33
N LYS A 300 -24.02 -5.46 14.70
CA LYS A 300 -23.31 -6.55 15.38
C LYS A 300 -21.84 -6.21 15.58
N ASP A 301 -21.34 -6.43 16.78
CA ASP A 301 -19.94 -6.20 17.13
C ASP A 301 -19.09 -7.46 16.90
N TYR A 302 -17.96 -7.25 16.22
CA TYR A 302 -16.90 -8.20 15.99
C TYR A 302 -15.59 -7.61 16.51
N GLY A 303 -14.63 -8.48 16.80
CA GLY A 303 -13.29 -8.09 17.20
C GLY A 303 -12.97 -8.30 18.69
N PRO A 304 -11.69 -8.26 19.06
CA PRO A 304 -10.54 -7.80 18.26
C PRO A 304 -10.25 -8.71 17.06
N ALA A 305 -9.77 -8.10 15.98
CA ALA A 305 -9.40 -8.79 14.75
C ALA A 305 -7.93 -8.53 14.44
N HIS A 306 -7.21 -9.58 14.08
CA HIS A 306 -5.80 -9.53 13.68
C HIS A 306 -5.58 -10.29 12.39
N TYR A 307 -4.73 -9.74 11.54
CA TYR A 307 -4.19 -10.41 10.36
C TYR A 307 -2.70 -10.09 10.23
N ASP A 308 -1.89 -11.04 10.68
CA ASP A 308 -0.44 -10.96 10.66
C ASP A 308 0.09 -11.94 9.60
N PHE A 309 0.98 -11.45 8.74
CA PHE A 309 1.63 -12.24 7.70
C PHE A 309 3.12 -11.90 7.64
N SER A 310 3.90 -12.84 7.13
CA SER A 310 5.33 -12.61 6.90
C SER A 310 5.84 -13.36 5.67
N LEU A 311 6.81 -12.73 5.00
CA LEU A 311 7.71 -13.38 4.07
C LEU A 311 9.10 -13.30 4.68
N ARG A 312 9.66 -14.44 5.09
CA ARG A 312 10.95 -14.52 5.77
C ARG A 312 12.01 -15.08 4.85
N HIS A 313 13.27 -14.77 5.18
CA HIS A 313 14.45 -15.28 4.49
C HIS A 313 14.45 -14.94 2.98
N LEU A 314 14.03 -13.72 2.63
CA LEU A 314 14.06 -13.24 1.26
C LEU A 314 15.48 -12.78 0.94
N HIS A 315 16.16 -13.43 0.00
CA HIS A 315 17.45 -12.91 -0.48
C HIS A 315 17.23 -11.55 -1.14
N ALA A 316 17.87 -10.51 -0.59
CA ALA A 316 17.49 -9.13 -0.79
C ALA A 316 17.66 -8.65 -2.25
N ARG A 317 18.73 -9.09 -2.92
CA ARG A 317 18.99 -8.75 -4.33
C ARG A 317 17.95 -9.36 -5.27
N THR A 318 17.58 -10.63 -5.06
CA THR A 318 16.55 -11.30 -5.88
C THR A 318 15.15 -10.77 -5.58
N ALA A 319 14.86 -10.42 -4.33
CA ALA A 319 13.60 -9.79 -3.94
C ALA A 319 13.46 -8.40 -4.59
N ALA A 320 14.52 -7.60 -4.59
CA ALA A 320 14.53 -6.31 -5.26
C ALA A 320 14.31 -6.45 -6.78
N ALA A 321 14.98 -7.41 -7.43
CA ALA A 321 14.78 -7.68 -8.85
C ALA A 321 13.32 -8.07 -9.17
N LEU A 322 12.72 -8.94 -8.36
CA LEU A 322 11.30 -9.31 -8.50
C LEU A 322 10.37 -8.11 -8.29
N TYR A 323 10.63 -7.29 -7.28
CA TYR A 323 9.84 -6.09 -6.99
C TYR A 323 9.88 -5.08 -8.15
N ARG A 324 11.05 -4.87 -8.77
CA ARG A 324 11.18 -3.99 -9.95
C ARG A 324 10.34 -4.47 -11.13
N GLU A 325 10.34 -5.77 -11.41
CA GLU A 325 9.47 -6.30 -12.47
C GLU A 325 7.99 -6.15 -12.12
N LEU A 326 7.58 -6.39 -10.87
CA LEU A 326 6.20 -6.14 -10.43
C LEU A 326 5.78 -4.67 -10.63
N LEU A 327 6.66 -3.73 -10.27
CA LEU A 327 6.43 -2.31 -10.50
C LEU A 327 6.29 -2.00 -12.00
N ARG A 328 7.17 -2.55 -12.85
CA ARG A 328 7.10 -2.41 -14.31
C ARG A 328 5.76 -2.91 -14.87
N LEU A 329 5.34 -4.10 -14.47
CA LEU A 329 4.07 -4.72 -14.89
C LEU A 329 2.85 -3.88 -14.52
N SER A 330 2.87 -3.27 -13.33
CA SER A 330 1.76 -2.43 -12.85
C SER A 330 1.52 -1.19 -13.72
N SER A 331 2.50 -0.79 -14.53
CA SER A 331 2.42 0.36 -15.45
C SER A 331 2.47 0.02 -16.93
N ASP A 332 2.63 -1.26 -17.28
CA ASP A 332 2.69 -1.69 -18.66
C ASP A 332 1.26 -1.87 -19.21
N ALA A 333 0.76 -0.84 -19.87
CA ALA A 333 -0.62 -0.81 -20.33
C ALA A 333 -0.91 -1.87 -21.41
N GLU A 334 0.06 -2.13 -22.29
CA GLU A 334 -0.07 -3.09 -23.38
C GLU A 334 -0.04 -4.52 -22.87
N LEU A 335 0.87 -4.82 -21.93
CA LEU A 335 0.94 -6.14 -21.33
C LEU A 335 -0.30 -6.48 -20.52
N GLN A 336 -0.87 -5.50 -19.80
CA GLN A 336 -2.14 -5.72 -19.09
C GLN A 336 -3.30 -5.99 -20.07
N LEU A 337 -3.33 -5.36 -21.25
CA LEU A 337 -4.30 -5.67 -22.30
C LEU A 337 -4.08 -7.09 -22.85
N ALA A 338 -2.84 -7.45 -23.15
CA ALA A 338 -2.49 -8.80 -23.62
C ALA A 338 -2.84 -9.88 -22.57
N ALA A 339 -2.70 -9.55 -21.28
CA ALA A 339 -3.05 -10.44 -20.17
C ALA A 339 -4.56 -10.67 -20.00
N GLN A 340 -5.43 -9.80 -20.53
CA GLN A 340 -6.87 -10.06 -20.53
C GLN A 340 -7.22 -11.25 -21.43
N ALA A 341 -6.58 -11.34 -22.60
CA ALA A 341 -6.76 -12.46 -23.52
C ALA A 341 -6.01 -13.71 -23.04
N GLU A 342 -4.80 -13.54 -22.52
CA GLU A 342 -3.94 -14.63 -22.04
C GLU A 342 -3.33 -14.29 -20.68
N PRO A 343 -3.99 -14.63 -19.55
CA PRO A 343 -3.53 -14.28 -18.20
C PRO A 343 -2.10 -14.73 -17.89
N ALA A 344 -1.64 -15.82 -18.50
CA ALA A 344 -0.27 -16.32 -18.37
C ALA A 344 0.80 -15.30 -18.81
N ARG A 345 0.48 -14.40 -19.74
CA ARG A 345 1.42 -13.36 -20.21
C ARG A 345 1.81 -12.38 -19.11
N LEU A 346 0.92 -12.13 -18.13
CA LEU A 346 1.22 -11.25 -17.01
C LEU A 346 2.35 -11.81 -16.12
N PHE A 347 2.40 -13.14 -15.99
CA PHE A 347 3.33 -13.82 -15.09
C PHE A 347 4.64 -14.24 -15.77
N ALA A 348 4.68 -14.29 -17.11
CA ALA A 348 5.88 -14.71 -17.84
C ALA A 348 7.14 -13.87 -17.49
N PRO A 349 7.07 -12.53 -17.36
CA PRO A 349 8.22 -11.73 -16.95
C PRO A 349 8.67 -11.99 -15.50
N LEU A 350 7.73 -12.44 -14.64
CA LEU A 350 8.01 -12.74 -13.24
C LEU A 350 8.64 -14.11 -13.03
N ALA A 351 8.48 -15.04 -13.97
CA ALA A 351 8.88 -16.44 -13.80
C ALA A 351 10.36 -16.59 -13.42
N LYS A 352 11.26 -15.91 -14.14
CA LYS A 352 12.70 -15.95 -13.86
C LYS A 352 13.07 -15.33 -12.51
N PRO A 353 12.73 -14.06 -12.20
CA PRO A 353 13.08 -13.47 -10.90
C PRO A 353 12.40 -14.18 -9.72
N ALA A 354 11.17 -14.69 -9.89
CA ALA A 354 10.51 -15.49 -8.87
C ALA A 354 11.25 -16.81 -8.63
N LEU A 355 11.68 -17.52 -9.69
CA LEU A 355 12.46 -18.74 -9.54
C LEU A 355 13.81 -18.49 -8.84
N GLU A 356 14.52 -17.43 -9.20
CA GLU A 356 15.78 -17.08 -8.53
C GLU A 356 15.55 -16.79 -7.05
N LEU A 357 14.49 -16.07 -6.68
CA LEU A 357 14.13 -15.85 -5.28
C LEU A 357 13.81 -17.17 -4.56
N LEU A 358 13.03 -18.07 -5.18
CA LEU A 358 12.63 -19.34 -4.57
C LEU A 358 13.80 -20.29 -4.32
N LYS A 359 14.89 -20.22 -5.11
CA LYS A 359 16.12 -21.00 -4.85
C LYS A 359 16.78 -20.65 -3.52
N HIS A 360 16.52 -19.45 -2.98
CA HIS A 360 17.00 -19.03 -1.67
C HIS A 360 16.11 -19.51 -0.51
N GLY A 361 15.09 -20.33 -0.77
CA GLY A 361 14.25 -20.94 0.27
C GLY A 361 13.45 -19.95 1.12
N PRO A 362 12.77 -18.94 0.54
CA PRO A 362 11.93 -18.03 1.30
C PRO A 362 10.76 -18.78 1.95
N GLU A 363 10.31 -18.28 3.09
CA GLU A 363 9.13 -18.81 3.79
C GLU A 363 8.01 -17.78 3.76
N LEU A 364 6.83 -18.19 3.30
CA LEU A 364 5.61 -17.40 3.38
C LEU A 364 4.76 -17.92 4.54
N SER A 365 4.30 -17.02 5.40
CA SER A 365 3.44 -17.35 6.53
C SER A 365 2.26 -16.40 6.65
N VAL A 366 1.11 -16.96 6.97
CA VAL A 366 0.02 -16.28 7.69
C VAL A 366 0.26 -16.60 9.16
N ASP A 367 0.96 -15.73 9.87
CA ASP A 367 1.35 -15.96 11.26
C ASP A 367 0.12 -16.02 12.17
N ARG A 368 -0.90 -15.19 11.89
CA ARG A 368 -2.15 -15.16 12.63
C ARG A 368 -3.27 -14.47 11.85
N ILE A 369 -4.34 -15.19 11.54
CA ILE A 369 -5.68 -14.62 11.41
C ILE A 369 -6.40 -14.94 12.72
N SER A 370 -6.92 -13.94 13.41
CA SER A 370 -7.78 -14.17 14.57
C SER A 370 -8.89 -13.16 14.62
N PHE A 371 -10.12 -13.58 14.89
CA PHE A 371 -11.23 -12.67 15.12
C PHE A 371 -12.22 -13.24 16.12
N ARG A 372 -12.83 -12.35 16.90
CA ARG A 372 -13.94 -12.69 17.78
C ARG A 372 -15.27 -12.41 17.07
N SER A 373 -16.15 -13.40 17.10
CA SER A 373 -17.52 -13.32 16.59
C SER A 373 -18.53 -13.54 17.72
N PRO A 374 -19.83 -13.30 17.49
CA PRO A 374 -20.88 -13.72 18.41
C PRO A 374 -20.92 -15.23 18.71
N HIS A 375 -20.34 -16.06 17.83
CA HIS A 375 -20.29 -17.52 17.98
C HIS A 375 -19.03 -18.03 18.71
N GLY A 376 -18.07 -17.15 19.00
CA GLY A 376 -16.79 -17.47 19.62
C GLY A 376 -15.57 -16.94 18.85
N ASP A 377 -14.39 -17.32 19.32
CA ASP A 377 -13.10 -16.92 18.74
C ASP A 377 -12.68 -17.88 17.61
N ALA A 378 -12.35 -17.31 16.45
CA ALA A 378 -11.79 -18.03 15.31
C ALA A 378 -10.31 -17.67 15.15
N ALA A 379 -9.50 -18.66 14.76
CA ALA A 379 -8.08 -18.50 14.52
C ALA A 379 -7.59 -19.37 13.35
N LEU A 380 -6.64 -18.85 12.59
CA LEU A 380 -5.90 -19.59 11.57
C LEU A 380 -4.44 -19.15 11.59
N ALA A 381 -3.53 -20.11 11.48
CA ALA A 381 -2.13 -19.87 11.17
C ALA A 381 -1.71 -20.84 10.06
N ALA A 382 -0.88 -20.39 9.14
CA ALA A 382 -0.36 -21.23 8.07
C ALA A 382 1.04 -20.79 7.66
N ARG A 383 1.86 -21.74 7.22
CA ARG A 383 3.17 -21.47 6.61
C ARG A 383 3.42 -22.39 5.44
N VAL A 384 4.19 -21.91 4.49
CA VAL A 384 4.62 -22.66 3.31
C VAL A 384 6.03 -22.24 2.90
N ARG A 385 6.84 -23.23 2.53
CA ARG A 385 8.16 -23.03 1.94
C ARG A 385 8.50 -24.19 0.99
N LEU A 386 9.44 -23.93 0.10
CA LEU A 386 10.06 -24.97 -0.74
C LEU A 386 11.48 -25.21 -0.25
N LYS A 387 11.83 -26.47 0.01
CA LYS A 387 13.17 -26.87 0.44
C LYS A 387 14.07 -27.18 -0.75
N ASP A 388 15.27 -26.62 -0.76
CA ASP A 388 16.35 -26.96 -1.70
C ASP A 388 15.87 -27.00 -3.15
N LEU A 389 15.13 -25.97 -3.57
CA LEU A 389 14.51 -25.92 -4.90
C LEU A 389 15.58 -25.79 -5.99
N GLN A 390 15.48 -26.62 -7.03
CA GLN A 390 16.32 -26.58 -8.22
C GLN A 390 15.48 -26.25 -9.47
N ALA A 391 16.13 -25.78 -10.53
CA ALA A 391 15.43 -25.40 -11.77
C ALA A 391 14.61 -26.56 -12.38
N GLN A 392 15.12 -27.78 -12.32
CA GLN A 392 14.45 -28.99 -12.81
C GLN A 392 13.18 -29.35 -12.02
N ASP A 393 13.08 -28.96 -10.75
CA ASP A 393 11.94 -29.31 -9.89
C ASP A 393 10.67 -28.58 -10.35
N VAL A 394 10.80 -27.37 -10.89
CA VAL A 394 9.67 -26.55 -11.33
C VAL A 394 8.97 -27.13 -12.56
N SER A 395 9.73 -27.83 -13.42
CA SER A 395 9.16 -28.50 -14.59
C SER A 395 8.46 -29.83 -14.26
N ASN A 396 8.58 -30.32 -13.02
CA ASN A 396 8.03 -31.61 -12.62
C ASN A 396 7.15 -31.45 -11.36
N PRO A 397 5.82 -31.48 -11.48
CA PRO A 397 4.90 -31.30 -10.36
C PRO A 397 5.13 -32.27 -9.19
N LEU A 398 5.58 -33.50 -9.45
CA LEU A 398 5.86 -34.48 -8.40
C LEU A 398 7.14 -34.14 -7.64
N LEU A 399 8.18 -33.65 -8.33
CA LEU A 399 9.40 -33.18 -7.67
C LEU A 399 9.12 -31.92 -6.84
N LEU A 400 8.35 -30.99 -7.39
CA LEU A 400 7.95 -29.78 -6.67
C LEU A 400 7.15 -30.12 -5.40
N LEU A 401 6.21 -31.06 -5.51
CA LEU A 401 5.43 -31.55 -4.36
C LEU A 401 6.34 -32.19 -3.31
N ALA A 402 7.41 -32.92 -3.72
CA ALA A 402 8.38 -33.47 -2.78
C ALA A 402 9.20 -32.40 -2.03
N LYS A 403 9.37 -31.20 -2.61
CA LYS A 403 10.06 -30.06 -1.97
C LYS A 403 9.17 -29.23 -1.06
N LEU A 404 7.85 -29.39 -1.14
CA LEU A 404 6.89 -28.64 -0.36
C LEU A 404 6.97 -29.00 1.14
N ASP A 405 7.12 -27.97 1.97
CA ASP A 405 6.96 -28.03 3.42
C ASP A 405 5.90 -26.98 3.79
N ALA A 406 4.75 -27.45 4.27
CA ALA A 406 3.63 -26.60 4.63
C ALA A 406 3.00 -27.05 5.94
N SER A 407 2.42 -26.12 6.69
CA SER A 407 1.57 -26.46 7.82
C SER A 407 0.45 -25.44 7.98
N ALA A 408 -0.67 -25.86 8.54
CA ALA A 408 -1.79 -24.98 8.87
C ALA A 408 -2.46 -25.46 10.15
N ASP A 409 -2.82 -24.52 11.01
CA ASP A 409 -3.59 -24.73 12.22
C ASP A 409 -4.86 -23.90 12.11
N ILE A 410 -6.00 -24.55 12.23
CA ILE A 410 -7.32 -23.94 12.04
C ILE A 410 -8.17 -24.21 13.27
N ALA A 411 -8.81 -23.16 13.77
CA ALA A 411 -9.79 -23.20 14.85
C ALA A 411 -10.98 -22.31 14.47
N LEU A 412 -12.16 -22.91 14.29
CA LEU A 412 -13.35 -22.20 13.85
C LEU A 412 -14.56 -22.58 14.73
N PRO A 413 -15.28 -21.62 15.31
CA PRO A 413 -16.58 -21.85 15.91
C PRO A 413 -17.56 -22.49 14.93
N GLU A 414 -18.24 -23.56 15.34
CA GLU A 414 -19.17 -24.29 14.47
C GLU A 414 -20.31 -23.39 13.96
N GLY A 415 -20.74 -22.41 14.77
CA GLY A 415 -21.75 -21.42 14.40
C GLY A 415 -21.38 -20.56 13.19
N LEU A 416 -20.09 -20.39 12.90
CA LEU A 416 -19.60 -19.59 11.76
C LEU A 416 -19.65 -20.33 10.42
N LEU A 417 -19.84 -21.65 10.38
CA LEU A 417 -19.91 -22.39 9.12
C LEU A 417 -21.03 -21.91 8.19
N GLY A 418 -22.12 -21.37 8.75
CA GLY A 418 -23.20 -20.77 7.95
C GLY A 418 -22.84 -19.41 7.36
N GLU A 419 -21.97 -18.64 8.02
CA GLU A 419 -21.63 -17.26 7.66
C GLU A 419 -20.41 -17.19 6.72
N VAL A 420 -19.46 -18.11 6.86
CA VAL A 420 -18.24 -18.20 6.02
C VAL A 420 -18.52 -18.56 4.56
N ALA A 421 -19.71 -19.11 4.26
CA ALA A 421 -20.09 -19.50 2.89
C ALA A 421 -20.16 -18.31 1.89
N GLY A 422 -20.16 -17.05 2.38
CA GLY A 422 -20.10 -15.82 1.60
C GLY A 422 -21.32 -15.55 0.70
N PRO A 423 -21.51 -14.34 0.15
CA PRO A 423 -22.46 -14.13 -0.95
C PRO A 423 -21.97 -14.84 -2.22
N ALA A 424 -22.89 -15.37 -3.04
CA ALA A 424 -22.52 -15.94 -4.34
C ALA A 424 -22.11 -14.79 -5.28
N ALA A 425 -21.04 -14.96 -6.06
CA ALA A 425 -21.02 -14.31 -7.38
C ALA A 425 -22.18 -14.93 -8.15
N ALA A 426 -23.23 -14.15 -8.43
CA ALA A 426 -24.34 -14.65 -9.24
C ALA A 426 -23.78 -15.04 -10.62
N PRO A 427 -23.98 -16.29 -11.09
CA PRO A 427 -23.72 -16.58 -12.49
C PRO A 427 -24.65 -15.71 -13.33
N GLU A 428 -24.08 -14.95 -14.26
CA GLU A 428 -24.87 -14.24 -15.27
C GLU A 428 -25.63 -15.28 -16.10
N GLY A 429 -26.96 -15.25 -16.01
CA GLY A 429 -27.84 -15.97 -16.90
C GLY A 429 -28.29 -17.35 -16.39
N GLU A 430 -29.18 -17.40 -15.42
CA GLU A 430 -30.18 -18.47 -15.36
C GLU A 430 -31.49 -17.93 -14.77
N ALA A 431 -32.51 -17.90 -15.62
CA ALA A 431 -33.83 -17.37 -15.29
C ALA A 431 -34.60 -18.30 -14.36
N ALA A 432 -35.28 -17.67 -13.41
CA ALA A 432 -36.22 -18.19 -12.43
C ALA A 432 -36.98 -19.48 -12.82
N THR A 433 -36.66 -20.58 -12.15
CA THR A 433 -37.62 -21.64 -11.81
C THR A 433 -37.99 -21.57 -10.33
N GLY A 434 -39.02 -20.79 -10.02
CA GLY A 434 -40.11 -21.13 -9.09
C GLY A 434 -39.87 -21.66 -7.65
N VAL A 435 -38.65 -21.73 -7.12
CA VAL A 435 -38.40 -22.01 -5.69
C VAL A 435 -37.29 -21.06 -5.24
N LEU A 436 -37.62 -20.11 -4.37
CA LEU A 436 -36.65 -19.25 -3.70
C LEU A 436 -35.91 -20.08 -2.63
N VAL A 437 -34.96 -20.92 -3.04
CA VAL A 437 -33.98 -21.51 -2.13
C VAL A 437 -32.87 -20.48 -1.96
N ASP A 438 -32.58 -20.04 -0.74
CA ASP A 438 -31.47 -19.14 -0.45
C ASP A 438 -30.12 -19.84 -0.78
N PRO A 439 -29.35 -19.38 -1.79
CA PRO A 439 -28.08 -19.99 -2.17
C PRO A 439 -27.03 -19.98 -1.05
N ALA A 440 -27.10 -19.05 -0.09
CA ALA A 440 -26.23 -19.04 1.08
C ALA A 440 -26.60 -20.14 2.07
N ALA A 441 -27.89 -20.35 2.33
CA ALA A 441 -28.37 -21.42 3.21
C ALA A 441 -28.01 -22.81 2.67
N GLN A 442 -28.13 -23.03 1.36
CA GLN A 442 -27.75 -24.30 0.72
C GLN A 442 -26.23 -24.55 0.80
N ARG A 443 -25.39 -23.52 0.58
CA ARG A 443 -23.93 -23.63 0.73
C ARG A 443 -23.53 -23.88 2.18
N GLY A 444 -24.16 -23.21 3.13
CA GLY A 444 -23.94 -23.46 4.56
C GLY A 444 -24.35 -24.89 4.97
N ALA A 445 -25.39 -25.46 4.34
CA ALA A 445 -25.77 -26.86 4.56
C ALA A 445 -24.74 -27.83 3.95
N LEU A 446 -24.30 -27.59 2.71
CA LEU A 446 -23.25 -28.39 2.05
C LEU A 446 -21.94 -28.34 2.83
N LEU A 447 -21.53 -27.16 3.30
CA LEU A 447 -20.31 -27.02 4.11
C LEU A 447 -20.43 -27.79 5.43
N ARG A 448 -21.57 -27.71 6.12
CA ARG A 448 -21.81 -28.49 7.33
C ARG A 448 -21.76 -30.00 7.08
N GLN A 449 -22.33 -30.46 5.96
CA GLN A 449 -22.24 -31.86 5.58
C GLN A 449 -20.79 -32.28 5.34
N ARG A 450 -20.01 -31.49 4.58
CA ARG A 450 -18.58 -31.76 4.35
C ARG A 450 -17.78 -31.78 5.65
N VAL A 451 -18.05 -30.85 6.57
CA VAL A 451 -17.41 -30.84 7.89
C VAL A 451 -17.78 -32.10 8.67
N ALA A 452 -19.04 -32.54 8.65
CA ALA A 452 -19.45 -33.77 9.32
C ALA A 452 -18.75 -35.01 8.73
N GLU A 453 -18.58 -35.09 7.41
CA GLU A 453 -17.81 -36.13 6.72
C GLU A 453 -16.33 -36.13 7.17
N LEU A 454 -15.71 -34.95 7.24
CA LEU A 454 -14.32 -34.79 7.70
C LEU A 454 -14.17 -35.12 9.19
N MET A 455 -15.17 -34.81 10.01
CA MET A 455 -15.20 -35.20 11.42
C MET A 455 -15.30 -36.71 11.59
N ALA A 456 -16.15 -37.38 10.80
CA ALA A 456 -16.26 -38.85 10.82
C ALA A 456 -14.95 -39.54 10.44
N GLN A 457 -14.13 -38.89 9.61
CA GLN A 457 -12.80 -39.36 9.20
C GLN A 457 -11.68 -38.95 10.17
N GLY A 458 -11.97 -38.15 11.21
CA GLY A 458 -10.97 -37.67 12.18
C GLY A 458 -10.12 -36.48 11.71
N PHE A 459 -10.43 -35.91 10.54
CA PHE A 459 -9.72 -34.77 9.96
C PHE A 459 -10.16 -33.42 10.55
N VAL A 460 -11.32 -33.40 11.19
CA VAL A 460 -11.80 -32.28 12.02
C VAL A 460 -12.14 -32.83 13.40
N VAL A 461 -11.63 -32.19 14.44
CA VAL A 461 -11.94 -32.53 15.84
C VAL A 461 -12.84 -31.45 16.42
N ARG A 462 -13.92 -31.86 17.11
CA ARG A 462 -14.79 -30.93 17.84
C ARG A 462 -14.34 -30.85 19.30
N GLU A 463 -14.00 -29.65 19.75
CA GLU A 463 -13.68 -29.29 21.13
C GLU A 463 -14.74 -28.29 21.65
N GLY A 464 -15.80 -28.80 22.29
CA GLY A 464 -16.94 -27.97 22.68
C GLY A 464 -17.66 -27.42 21.44
N SER A 465 -17.71 -26.09 21.30
CA SER A 465 -18.26 -25.39 20.13
C SER A 465 -17.23 -25.07 19.04
N LEU A 466 -15.95 -25.40 19.25
CA LEU A 466 -14.88 -25.19 18.28
C LEU A 466 -14.62 -26.44 17.45
N LEU A 467 -14.38 -26.21 16.16
CA LEU A 467 -13.86 -27.17 15.21
C LEU A 467 -12.39 -26.88 14.98
N ARG A 468 -11.54 -27.91 15.10
CA ARG A 468 -10.09 -27.78 14.95
C ARG A 468 -9.54 -28.74 13.91
N SER A 469 -8.50 -28.29 13.22
CA SER A 469 -7.71 -29.13 12.32
C SER A 469 -6.27 -28.62 12.28
N THR A 470 -5.33 -29.54 12.39
CA THR A 470 -3.89 -29.28 12.18
C THR A 470 -3.43 -30.09 10.98
N LEU A 471 -2.91 -29.39 9.97
CA LEU A 471 -2.39 -29.94 8.74
C LEU A 471 -0.88 -29.77 8.71
N ALA A 472 -0.16 -30.80 8.29
CA ALA A 472 1.26 -30.70 7.98
C ALA A 472 1.55 -31.49 6.71
N PHE A 473 2.31 -30.88 5.80
CA PHE A 473 2.80 -31.49 4.59
C PHE A 473 4.32 -31.44 4.58
N SER A 474 4.96 -32.59 4.50
CA SER A 474 6.42 -32.65 4.37
C SER A 474 6.85 -33.95 3.71
N ASN A 475 7.93 -33.89 2.91
CA ASN A 475 8.51 -35.06 2.25
C ASN A 475 7.48 -35.86 1.43
N GLY A 476 6.56 -35.16 0.74
CA GLY A 476 5.50 -35.79 -0.06
C GLY A 476 4.35 -36.41 0.74
N ARG A 477 4.30 -36.24 2.06
CA ARG A 477 3.26 -36.80 2.93
C ARG A 477 2.42 -35.71 3.57
N LEU A 478 1.11 -35.83 3.44
CA LEU A 478 0.14 -35.03 4.18
C LEU A 478 -0.26 -35.75 5.47
N THR A 479 -0.29 -35.02 6.58
CA THR A 479 -0.91 -35.46 7.82
C THR A 479 -1.96 -34.47 8.27
N VAL A 480 -3.11 -34.97 8.70
CA VAL A 480 -4.20 -34.17 9.29
C VAL A 480 -4.50 -34.73 10.67
N ASN A 481 -4.38 -33.89 11.71
CA ASN A 481 -4.49 -34.31 13.11
C ASN A 481 -3.62 -35.54 13.45
N GLY A 482 -2.42 -35.60 12.87
CA GLY A 482 -1.48 -36.74 13.01
C GLY A 482 -1.78 -37.96 12.16
N GLN A 483 -2.92 -38.03 11.46
CA GLN A 483 -3.26 -39.13 10.57
C GLN A 483 -2.69 -38.91 9.17
N THR A 484 -2.01 -39.91 8.60
CA THR A 484 -1.48 -39.81 7.23
C THR A 484 -2.61 -39.90 6.23
N LEU A 485 -2.60 -39.01 5.24
CA LEU A 485 -3.58 -38.92 4.16
C LEU A 485 -2.82 -38.94 2.83
N ASP A 486 -3.31 -39.70 1.84
CA ASP A 486 -2.79 -39.61 0.49
C ASP A 486 -3.23 -38.26 -0.12
N PRO A 487 -2.31 -37.33 -0.42
CA PRO A 487 -2.67 -36.04 -0.99
C PRO A 487 -3.37 -36.17 -2.36
N LEU A 488 -3.17 -37.27 -3.09
CA LEU A 488 -3.83 -37.52 -4.38
C LEU A 488 -5.26 -38.04 -4.23
N ALA A 489 -5.67 -38.46 -3.04
CA ALA A 489 -7.05 -38.86 -2.75
C ALA A 489 -7.98 -37.66 -2.53
N ILE A 490 -7.43 -36.48 -2.21
CA ILE A 490 -8.15 -35.22 -2.00
C ILE A 490 -8.45 -34.59 -3.37
N GLY A 491 -9.44 -35.12 -4.07
CA GLY A 491 -9.86 -34.59 -5.38
C GLY A 491 -10.68 -35.56 -6.22
N ALA A 492 -10.63 -36.86 -5.91
CA ALA A 492 -11.51 -37.85 -6.52
C ALA A 492 -12.86 -37.86 -5.77
N PRO A 493 -14.01 -37.59 -6.44
CA PRO A 493 -15.31 -37.80 -5.81
C PRO A 493 -15.45 -39.27 -5.41
N GLY A 494 -15.39 -39.56 -4.10
CA GLY A 494 -15.66 -40.88 -3.51
C GLY A 494 -14.48 -41.64 -2.90
N ALA A 495 -13.26 -41.10 -2.86
CA ALA A 495 -12.09 -41.84 -2.38
C ALA A 495 -11.48 -41.28 -1.08
N ALA A 496 -12.21 -41.37 0.04
CA ALA A 496 -11.60 -41.23 1.36
C ALA A 496 -12.18 -42.31 2.28
N GLN A 497 -11.77 -43.55 2.06
CA GLN A 497 -11.83 -44.58 3.10
C GLN A 497 -10.41 -44.80 3.62
N PRO A 498 -10.16 -44.65 4.93
CA PRO A 498 -8.88 -45.01 5.50
C PRO A 498 -8.66 -46.52 5.34
N ALA A 499 -7.45 -46.90 4.92
CA ALA A 499 -7.06 -48.30 4.84
C ALA A 499 -7.13 -48.94 6.25
N PRO A 500 -7.71 -50.15 6.41
CA PRO A 500 -7.78 -50.80 7.70
C PRO A 500 -6.39 -51.21 8.18
N SER A 501 -6.10 -50.90 9.44
CA SER A 501 -4.91 -51.36 10.15
C SER A 501 -4.85 -52.89 10.18
N THR A 502 -3.84 -53.47 9.53
CA THR A 502 -3.48 -54.87 9.73
C THR A 502 -2.79 -55.05 11.08
N LYS A 503 -3.27 -56.04 11.84
CA LYS A 503 -2.71 -56.49 13.12
C LYS A 503 -1.31 -57.08 12.96
#